data_AF-A0A2P5NFM5-F1
#
_entry.id   AF-A0A2P5NFM5-F1
#
_cell.length_a   1.000
_cell.length_b   1.000
_cell.length_c   1.000
_cell.angle_alpha   90.00
_cell.angle_beta   90.00
_cell.angle_gamma   90.00
#
_symmetry.space_group_name_H-M   'P 1'
#
loop_
_entity.id
_entity.type
_entity.pdbx_description
1 polymer ?
#
loop_
_entity_poly.entity_id
_entity_poly.type
_entity_poly.pdbx_seq_one_letter_code
_entity_poly.pdbx_strand_id
1 'polypeptide(L)'
;MTDTNTLANAIEPMIDAKQAAAALRLPYYWFADHAMRSKYRIPHYLMGGLVRYRLSELSAWATRSTAVQGRDAQDADAPVEGAE
;
A
#
# COMPACT_ATOMS: atom_id res chain seq x y z
N MET A 1 -7.79 -29.49 2.67
CA MET A 1 -6.71 -28.49 2.73
C MET A 1 -7.03 -27.44 1.68
N THR A 2 -7.42 -26.19 1.96
CA THR A 2 -7.18 -25.34 3.13
C THR A 2 -8.13 -24.15 3.01
N ASP A 3 -9.17 -24.07 3.82
CA ASP A 3 -9.96 -22.82 3.97
C ASP A 3 -10.10 -22.54 5.45
N THR A 4 -8.94 -22.47 6.10
CA THR A 4 -8.84 -21.84 7.40
C THR A 4 -9.12 -20.36 7.24
N ASN A 5 -9.93 -19.85 8.17
CA ASN A 5 -9.87 -18.51 8.71
C ASN A 5 -10.91 -17.48 8.19
N THR A 6 -12.09 -17.56 8.80
CA THR A 6 -12.63 -16.42 9.56
C THR A 6 -12.96 -15.16 8.75
N LEU A 7 -14.08 -15.22 8.02
CA LEU A 7 -14.94 -14.06 7.74
C LEU A 7 -15.69 -13.62 9.02
N ALA A 8 -15.04 -13.60 10.18
CA ALA A 8 -15.66 -13.36 11.47
C ALA A 8 -14.84 -12.37 12.30
N ASN A 9 -14.70 -11.16 11.80
CA ASN A 9 -15.06 -9.97 12.58
C ASN A 9 -14.99 -8.75 11.64
N ALA A 10 -15.77 -7.71 11.89
CA ALA A 10 -15.68 -6.42 11.24
C ALA A 10 -14.38 -5.64 11.59
N ILE A 11 -13.23 -6.31 11.51
CA ILE A 11 -11.90 -5.77 11.75
C ILE A 11 -11.17 -5.87 10.42
N GLU A 12 -11.06 -4.76 9.70
CA GLU A 12 -10.32 -4.71 8.44
C GLU A 12 -8.96 -5.39 8.58
N PRO A 13 -8.57 -6.27 7.64
CA PRO A 13 -7.27 -6.92 7.71
C PRO A 13 -6.17 -5.85 7.71
N MET A 14 -5.36 -5.82 8.77
CA MET A 14 -4.18 -4.99 8.82
C MET A 14 -3.08 -5.67 8.00
N ILE A 15 -2.64 -5.01 6.93
CA ILE A 15 -1.69 -5.55 5.97
C ILE A 15 -0.28 -5.03 6.22
N ASP A 16 0.73 -5.82 5.88
CA ASP A 16 2.14 -5.42 5.91
C ASP A 16 2.52 -4.52 4.72
N ALA A 17 3.67 -3.83 4.79
CA ALA A 17 4.26 -3.07 3.69
C ALA A 17 4.33 -3.85 2.36
N LYS A 18 4.66 -5.15 2.37
CA LYS A 18 4.68 -5.98 1.14
C LYS A 18 3.30 -6.15 0.54
N GLN A 19 2.30 -6.39 1.39
CA GLN A 19 0.92 -6.56 0.95
C GLN A 19 0.31 -5.23 0.49
N ALA A 20 0.63 -4.12 1.17
CA ALA A 20 0.26 -2.77 0.78
C ALA A 20 0.79 -2.42 -0.62
N ALA A 21 2.09 -2.68 -0.84
CA ALA A 21 2.74 -2.51 -2.13
C ALA A 21 2.06 -3.35 -3.23
N ALA A 22 1.79 -4.63 -2.96
CA ALA A 22 1.12 -5.50 -3.92
C ALA A 22 -0.33 -5.08 -4.22
N ALA A 23 -1.09 -4.67 -3.20
CA ALA A 23 -2.48 -4.28 -3.34
C ALA A 23 -2.66 -2.99 -4.15
N LEU A 24 -1.75 -2.04 -3.99
CA LEU A 24 -1.78 -0.77 -4.72
C LEU A 24 -0.90 -0.74 -5.97
N ARG A 25 -0.14 -1.82 -6.22
CA ARG A 25 0.91 -1.88 -7.26
C ARG A 25 1.90 -0.74 -7.14
N LEU A 26 2.24 -0.38 -5.91
CA LEU A 26 3.18 0.69 -5.59
C LEU A 26 4.53 0.12 -5.15
N PRO A 27 5.63 0.90 -5.24
CA PRO A 27 6.94 0.41 -4.84
C PRO A 27 7.01 0.08 -3.34
N TYR A 28 7.55 -1.09 -2.99
CA TYR A 28 7.66 -1.54 -1.59
C TYR A 28 8.40 -0.55 -0.68
N TYR A 29 9.44 0.11 -1.19
CA TYR A 29 10.24 1.07 -0.42
C TYR A 29 9.44 2.29 0.03
N TRP A 30 8.30 2.63 -0.61
CA TRP A 30 7.41 3.69 -0.13
C TRP A 30 6.78 3.35 1.23
N PHE A 31 6.51 2.08 1.48
CA PHE A 31 5.93 1.60 2.73
C PHE A 31 6.99 1.14 3.73
N ALA A 32 8.17 0.73 3.26
CA ALA A 32 9.27 0.32 4.12
C ALA A 32 10.03 1.54 4.70
N ASP A 33 10.21 2.60 3.91
CA ASP A 33 10.99 3.77 4.33
C ASP A 33 10.12 4.80 5.06
N HIS A 34 10.57 5.29 6.21
CA HIS A 34 9.81 6.27 6.99
C HIS A 34 9.80 7.66 6.31
N ALA A 35 10.87 8.05 5.63
CA ALA A 35 10.95 9.34 4.96
C ALA A 35 9.94 9.44 3.81
N MET A 36 9.80 8.37 3.02
CA MET A 36 8.82 8.32 1.93
C MET A 36 7.38 8.31 2.47
N ARG A 37 7.08 7.52 3.49
CA ARG A 37 5.75 7.52 4.12
C ARG A 37 5.35 8.90 4.62
N SER A 38 6.26 9.61 5.27
CA SER A 38 6.02 10.96 5.79
C SER A 38 5.86 11.98 4.66
N LYS A 39 6.65 11.86 3.58
CA LYS A 39 6.56 12.70 2.38
C LYS A 39 5.19 12.57 1.69
N TYR A 40 4.74 11.34 1.48
CA TYR A 40 3.46 11.06 0.80
C TYR A 40 2.25 11.00 1.76
N ARG A 41 2.48 11.27 3.05
CA ARG A 41 1.49 11.18 4.14
C ARG A 41 0.69 9.87 4.09
N ILE A 42 1.40 8.75 3.93
CA ILE A 42 0.79 7.41 3.87
C ILE A 42 0.22 7.06 5.26
N PRO A 43 -1.08 6.71 5.37
CA PRO A 43 -1.68 6.29 6.63
C PRO A 43 -0.96 5.04 7.15
N HIS A 44 -0.39 5.09 8.35
CA HIS A 44 0.34 3.97 8.92
C HIS A 44 0.02 3.80 10.41
N TYR A 45 0.00 2.55 10.88
CA TYR A 45 -0.30 2.21 12.26
C TYR A 45 0.86 1.44 12.87
N LEU A 46 1.30 1.85 14.05
CA LEU A 46 2.28 1.11 14.83
C LEU A 46 1.55 0.12 15.74
N MET A 47 1.67 -1.17 15.43
CA MET A 47 1.13 -2.27 16.22
C MET A 47 2.30 -3.06 16.79
N GLY A 48 2.63 -2.83 18.06
CA GLY A 48 3.74 -3.53 18.74
C GLY A 48 5.11 -3.30 18.11
N GLY A 49 5.34 -2.12 17.53
CA GLY A 49 6.59 -1.75 16.84
C GLY A 49 6.64 -2.12 15.36
N LEU A 50 5.65 -2.83 14.85
CA LEU A 50 5.51 -3.11 13.41
C LEU A 50 4.57 -2.11 12.76
N VAL A 51 4.96 -1.65 11.59
CA VAL A 51 4.16 -0.77 10.76
C VAL A 51 3.15 -1.61 10.02
N ARG A 52 1.87 -1.37 10.29
CA ARG A 52 0.75 -2.02 9.61
C ARG A 52 -0.15 -0.98 8.94
N TYR A 53 -0.78 -1.39 7.86
CA TYR A 53 -1.63 -0.54 7.03
C TYR A 53 -3.06 -1.07 7.06
N ARG A 54 -4.06 -0.17 7.07
CA ARG A 54 -5.47 -0.52 6.86
C ARG A 54 -5.76 -0.43 5.38
N LEU A 55 -6.29 -1.49 4.78
CA LEU A 55 -6.54 -1.52 3.33
C LEU A 55 -7.56 -0.45 2.89
N SER A 56 -8.62 -0.17 3.67
CA SER A 56 -9.62 0.85 3.25
C SER A 56 -9.03 2.26 3.25
N GLU A 57 -8.24 2.61 4.27
CA GLU A 57 -7.54 3.90 4.30
C GLU A 57 -6.47 4.00 3.24
N LEU A 58 -5.72 2.92 3.01
CA LEU A 58 -4.71 2.90 1.96
C LEU A 58 -5.33 3.04 0.57
N SER A 59 -6.49 2.42 0.33
CA SER A 59 -7.24 2.54 -0.91
C SER A 59 -7.81 3.95 -1.11
N ALA A 60 -8.42 4.52 -0.06
CA ALA A 60 -8.92 5.90 -0.09
C ALA A 60 -7.78 6.91 -0.27
N TRP A 61 -6.66 6.71 0.41
CA TRP A 61 -5.44 7.48 0.23
C TRP A 61 -4.91 7.33 -1.18
N ALA A 62 -4.78 6.11 -1.72
CA ALA A 62 -4.27 5.89 -3.07
C ALA A 62 -5.15 6.60 -4.10
N THR A 63 -6.47 6.56 -3.97
CA THR A 63 -7.39 7.28 -4.88
C THR A 63 -7.20 8.80 -4.82
N ARG A 64 -6.98 9.35 -3.62
CA ARG A 64 -6.70 10.79 -3.42
C ARG A 64 -5.30 11.16 -3.88
N SER A 65 -4.33 10.29 -3.65
CA SER A 65 -2.93 10.48 -3.94
C SER A 65 -2.59 10.20 -5.39
N THR A 66 -3.34 9.37 -6.12
CA THR A 66 -3.24 9.26 -7.58
C THR A 66 -3.92 10.45 -8.26
N ALA A 67 -5.00 10.99 -7.69
CA ALA A 67 -5.57 12.25 -8.17
C ALA A 67 -4.62 13.45 -7.94
N VAL A 68 -3.85 13.43 -6.85
CA VAL A 68 -2.81 14.43 -6.56
C VAL A 68 -1.53 14.19 -7.36
N GLN A 69 -1.06 12.95 -7.44
CA GLN A 69 0.16 12.55 -8.16
C GLN A 69 -0.06 12.32 -9.65
N GLY A 70 -1.28 12.34 -10.19
CA GLY A 70 -1.48 12.32 -11.65
C GLY A 70 -0.80 13.51 -12.36
N ARG A 71 -0.35 14.52 -11.60
CA ARG A 71 0.52 15.61 -12.05
C ARG A 71 2.03 15.33 -11.93
N ASP A 72 2.45 14.35 -11.12
CA ASP A 72 3.86 14.05 -10.79
C ASP A 72 4.31 12.63 -11.19
N ALA A 73 3.39 11.67 -11.37
CA ALA A 73 3.65 10.25 -11.56
C ALA A 73 3.64 9.79 -13.03
N GLN A 74 3.44 10.70 -14.00
CA GLN A 74 3.62 10.37 -15.42
C GLN A 74 5.08 10.02 -15.78
N ASP A 75 6.03 10.15 -14.84
CA ASP A 75 7.46 9.86 -15.05
C ASP A 75 7.90 8.45 -14.58
N ALA A 76 7.04 7.69 -13.88
CA ALA A 76 7.46 6.44 -13.23
C ALA A 76 6.81 5.15 -13.77
N ASP A 77 5.91 5.25 -14.76
CA ASP A 77 5.33 4.09 -15.46
C ASP A 77 5.97 3.96 -16.85
N ALA A 78 7.23 3.54 -16.88
CA ALA A 78 7.77 2.89 -18.06
C ALA A 78 7.43 1.40 -17.93
N PRO A 79 6.62 0.83 -18.84
CA PRO A 79 6.37 -0.60 -18.86
C PRO A 79 7.68 -1.27 -19.26
N VAL A 80 8.25 -2.09 -18.37
CA VAL A 80 9.24 -3.07 -18.81
C VAL A 80 8.49 -4.18 -19.54
N GLU A 81 8.27 -3.96 -20.83
CA GLU A 81 8.04 -5.04 -21.78
C GLU A 81 9.29 -5.93 -21.81
N GLY A 82 9.13 -7.18 -21.40
CA GLY A 82 9.85 -8.31 -21.99
C GLY A 82 8.75 -9.26 -22.49
N ALA A 83 8.60 -9.60 -23.78
CA ALA A 83 9.60 -10.28 -24.62
C ALA A 83 10.32 -11.33 -23.76
N GLU A 84 9.97 -12.61 -23.81
CA GLU A 84 9.90 -13.49 -24.99
C GLU A 84 9.34 -14.87 -24.60
#